data_AF-A0A7J3WN61-F1
#
_entry.id   AF-A0A7J3WN61-F1
#
_cell.length_a   1.000
_cell.length_b   1.000
_cell.length_c   1.000
_cell.angle_alpha   90.00
_cell.angle_beta   90.00
_cell.angle_gamma   90.00
#
_symmetry.space_group_name_H-M   'P 1'
#
loop_
_entity.id
_entity.type
_entity.pdbx_description
1 polymer ?
#
loop_
_entity_poly.entity_id
_entity_poly.type
_entity_poly.pdbx_seq_one_letter_code
_entity_poly.pdbx_strand_id
1 'polypeptide(L)'
;MAAEVFQSTIVALFLGVASVVLLRAIIPHLYQQDRRLAQFIYLDFFWIATFFVIYLYEQSTISTIGFSLGADPLETLVFTILSVLVTLFLFIISARREKQRGVISVEKGFLKVGPERVDLRMISLPGFVQTFLMQIIWVALPLEIFFRGYLVTRFAQSFPELGAIIIAAIVYFVAYLDRPIFGTINILLALVWGYSLIATGSILPGLVAHIFINTTSFYFARNIALSSRV
;
A
#
# COMPACT_ATOMS: atom_id res chain seq x y z
N MET A 1 -29.74 9.64 5.63
CA MET A 1 -29.01 8.36 5.85
C MET A 1 -28.80 7.55 4.57
N ALA A 2 -29.81 6.90 3.96
CA ALA A 2 -29.56 6.05 2.77
C ALA A 2 -29.01 6.81 1.54
N ALA A 3 -29.53 8.02 1.28
CA ALA A 3 -29.04 8.87 0.19
C ALA A 3 -27.62 9.39 0.41
N GLU A 4 -27.26 9.74 1.66
CA GLU A 4 -25.92 10.21 2.03
C GLU A 4 -24.90 9.06 1.94
N VAL A 5 -25.25 7.87 2.42
CA VAL A 5 -24.43 6.66 2.28
C VAL A 5 -24.16 6.34 0.81
N PHE A 6 -25.20 6.39 -0.02
CA PHE A 6 -25.06 6.16 -1.46
C PHE A 6 -24.15 7.21 -2.13
N GLN A 7 -24.30 8.49 -1.76
CA GLN A 7 -23.45 9.56 -2.27
C GLN A 7 -21.98 9.37 -1.86
N SER A 8 -21.70 9.08 -0.59
CA SER A 8 -20.34 8.83 -0.10
C SER A 8 -19.69 7.63 -0.78
N THR A 9 -20.45 6.56 -1.03
CA THR A 9 -19.98 5.40 -1.80
C THR A 9 -19.66 5.76 -3.25
N ILE A 10 -20.47 6.59 -3.91
CA ILE A 10 -20.19 7.06 -5.28
C ILE A 10 -18.91 7.91 -5.33
N VAL A 11 -18.75 8.83 -4.38
CA VAL A 11 -17.53 9.66 -4.28
C VAL A 11 -16.30 8.77 -4.08
N ALA A 12 -16.39 7.79 -3.18
CA ALA A 12 -15.34 6.80 -2.98
C ALA A 12 -15.00 6.01 -4.24
N LEU A 13 -16.01 5.58 -5.01
CA LEU A 13 -15.79 4.89 -6.28
C LEU A 13 -15.09 5.80 -7.30
N PHE A 14 -15.55 7.04 -7.45
CA PHE A 14 -14.95 8.03 -8.35
C PHE A 14 -13.48 8.29 -8.00
N LEU A 15 -13.19 8.54 -6.72
CA LEU A 15 -11.82 8.73 -6.24
C LEU A 15 -10.99 7.46 -6.42
N GLY A 16 -11.55 6.28 -6.18
CA GLY A 16 -10.89 5.01 -6.45
C GLY A 16 -10.46 4.89 -7.92
N VAL A 17 -11.35 5.18 -8.86
CA VAL A 17 -11.03 5.19 -10.30
C VAL A 17 -9.98 6.27 -10.64
N ALA A 18 -10.13 7.48 -10.11
CA ALA A 18 -9.17 8.56 -10.30
C ALA A 18 -7.77 8.18 -9.79
N SER A 19 -7.68 7.46 -8.66
CA SER A 19 -6.41 6.98 -8.10
C SER A 19 -5.70 6.00 -9.05
N VAL A 20 -6.46 5.13 -9.72
CA VAL A 20 -5.92 4.19 -10.70
C VAL A 20 -5.35 4.93 -11.91
N VAL A 21 -6.09 5.92 -12.43
CA VAL A 21 -5.63 6.76 -13.54
C VAL A 21 -4.36 7.51 -13.15
N LEU A 22 -4.34 8.11 -11.96
CA LEU A 22 -3.19 8.85 -11.46
C LEU A 22 -1.94 7.96 -11.32
N LEU A 23 -2.07 6.84 -10.61
CA LEU A 23 -0.95 5.94 -10.29
C LEU A 23 -0.43 5.18 -11.50
N ARG A 24 -1.29 4.87 -12.47
CA ARG A 24 -0.92 4.04 -13.63
C ARG A 24 -0.62 4.84 -14.90
N ALA A 25 -1.35 5.92 -15.17
CA ALA A 25 -1.20 6.68 -16.41
C ALA A 25 -0.36 7.94 -16.23
N ILE A 26 -0.55 8.70 -15.13
CA ILE A 26 0.04 10.02 -14.97
C ILE A 26 1.43 9.94 -14.32
N ILE A 27 1.53 9.35 -13.12
CA ILE A 27 2.77 9.33 -12.33
C ILE A 27 3.93 8.65 -13.08
N PRO A 28 3.76 7.48 -13.73
CA PRO A 28 4.85 6.85 -14.47
C PRO A 28 5.38 7.73 -15.61
N HIS A 29 4.52 8.48 -16.30
CA HIS A 29 4.94 9.39 -17.36
C HIS A 29 5.74 10.58 -16.80
N LEU A 30 5.34 11.11 -15.64
CA LEU A 30 6.12 12.13 -14.93
C LEU A 30 7.48 11.61 -14.46
N TYR A 31 7.60 10.31 -14.18
CA TYR A 31 8.86 9.65 -13.84
C TYR A 31 9.84 9.63 -15.02
N GLN A 32 9.34 9.32 -16.22
CA GLN A 32 10.14 9.33 -17.45
C GLN A 32 10.68 10.72 -17.82
N GLN A 33 10.01 11.78 -17.35
CA GLN A 33 10.39 13.18 -17.62
C GLN A 33 11.26 13.81 -16.52
N ASP A 34 11.69 13.04 -15.50
CA ASP A 34 12.41 13.50 -14.29
C ASP A 34 11.73 14.69 -13.56
N ARG A 35 10.40 14.78 -13.66
CA ARG A 35 9.61 15.85 -13.04
C ARG A 35 9.28 15.55 -11.58
N ARG A 36 10.29 15.44 -10.73
CA ARG A 36 10.15 15.04 -9.31
C ARG A 36 9.22 15.95 -8.51
N LEU A 37 9.24 17.26 -8.76
CA LEU A 37 8.33 18.21 -8.09
C LEU A 37 6.87 18.00 -8.51
N ALA A 38 6.61 17.71 -9.79
CA ALA A 38 5.26 17.40 -10.24
C ALA A 38 4.77 16.09 -9.62
N GLN A 39 5.63 15.07 -9.54
CA GLN A 39 5.30 13.80 -8.87
C GLN A 39 4.89 14.04 -7.41
N PHE A 40 5.66 14.86 -6.69
CA PHE A 40 5.37 15.26 -5.31
C PHE A 40 3.98 15.89 -5.19
N ILE A 41 3.70 16.91 -6.02
CA ILE A 41 2.42 17.60 -6.03
C ILE A 41 1.28 16.61 -6.33
N TYR A 42 1.40 15.79 -7.35
CA TYR A 42 0.31 14.90 -7.76
C TYR A 42 0.02 13.79 -6.74
N LEU A 43 1.05 13.18 -6.14
CA LEU A 43 0.86 12.17 -5.10
C LEU A 43 0.21 12.80 -3.87
N ASP A 44 0.81 13.85 -3.31
CA ASP A 44 0.36 14.39 -2.03
C ASP A 44 -1.00 15.10 -2.15
N PHE A 45 -1.25 15.87 -3.21
CA PHE A 45 -2.57 16.51 -3.39
C PHE A 45 -3.69 15.50 -3.53
N PHE A 46 -3.44 14.38 -4.20
CA PHE A 46 -4.46 13.35 -4.38
C PHE A 46 -4.84 12.70 -3.04
N TRP A 47 -3.84 12.42 -2.19
CA TRP A 47 -4.12 11.85 -0.87
C TRP A 47 -4.70 12.88 0.10
N ILE A 48 -4.26 14.14 0.03
CA ILE A 48 -4.81 15.26 0.80
C ILE A 48 -6.29 15.49 0.46
N ALA A 49 -6.70 15.29 -0.80
CA ALA A 49 -8.10 15.41 -1.21
C ALA A 49 -9.03 14.52 -0.38
N THR A 50 -8.56 13.35 0.08
CA THR A 50 -9.30 12.47 1.00
C THR A 50 -9.70 13.19 2.29
N PHE A 51 -8.79 13.95 2.89
CA PHE A 51 -9.08 14.72 4.11
C PHE A 51 -10.06 15.86 3.84
N PHE A 52 -9.93 16.54 2.70
CA PHE A 52 -10.89 17.56 2.29
C PHE A 52 -12.28 16.98 2.10
N VAL A 53 -12.41 15.80 1.48
CA VAL A 53 -13.70 15.12 1.33
C VAL A 53 -14.27 14.76 2.69
N ILE A 54 -13.49 14.14 3.57
CA ILE A 54 -13.96 13.77 4.92
C ILE A 54 -14.42 15.01 5.70
N TYR A 55 -13.63 16.08 5.70
CA TYR A 55 -13.87 17.24 6.55
C TYR A 55 -14.91 18.22 5.96
N LEU A 56 -14.80 18.54 4.67
CA LEU A 56 -15.66 19.56 4.04
C LEU A 56 -16.95 18.97 3.45
N TYR A 57 -16.88 17.78 2.86
CA TYR A 57 -18.03 17.16 2.20
C TYR A 57 -18.82 16.26 3.15
N GLU A 58 -18.13 15.35 3.86
CA GLU A 58 -18.77 14.40 4.78
C GLU A 58 -18.96 14.95 6.20
N GLN A 59 -18.39 16.13 6.50
CA GLN A 59 -18.42 16.79 7.82
C GLN A 59 -18.04 15.84 8.98
N SER A 60 -17.09 14.95 8.71
CA SER A 60 -16.68 13.86 9.60
C SER A 60 -15.25 14.07 10.09
N THR A 61 -14.85 13.31 11.11
CA THR A 61 -13.49 13.31 11.64
C THR A 61 -12.66 12.17 11.06
N ILE A 62 -11.33 12.29 11.16
CA ILE A 62 -10.39 11.25 10.70
C ILE A 62 -10.50 9.94 11.49
N SER A 63 -11.19 9.90 12.64
CA SER A 63 -11.45 8.63 13.33
C SER A 63 -12.37 7.71 12.51
N THR A 64 -13.21 8.27 11.61
CA THR A 64 -14.09 7.50 10.72
C THR A 64 -13.36 6.69 9.65
N ILE A 65 -12.05 6.90 9.49
CA ILE A 65 -11.20 6.16 8.56
C ILE A 65 -10.18 5.26 9.28
N GLY A 66 -10.46 4.91 10.54
CA GLY A 66 -9.60 4.02 11.33
C GLY A 66 -8.27 4.63 11.76
N PHE A 67 -8.17 5.98 11.80
CA PHE A 67 -7.04 6.69 12.36
C PHE A 67 -7.13 6.73 13.90
N SER A 68 -7.18 5.55 14.52
CA SER A 68 -7.26 5.32 15.96
C SER A 68 -6.49 4.05 16.33
N LEU A 69 -6.30 3.79 17.62
CA LEU A 69 -5.75 2.51 18.13
C LEU A 69 -6.77 1.36 18.12
N GLY A 70 -7.93 1.54 17.49
CA GLY A 70 -9.04 0.60 17.59
C GLY A 70 -9.74 0.66 18.95
N ALA A 71 -10.70 -0.25 19.15
CA ALA A 71 -11.41 -0.39 20.43
C ALA A 71 -10.56 -1.14 21.48
N ASP A 72 -9.75 -2.10 21.04
CA ASP A 72 -8.82 -2.86 21.88
C ASP A 72 -7.37 -2.73 21.36
N PRO A 73 -6.48 -2.07 22.13
CA PRO A 73 -5.06 -1.95 21.78
C PRO A 73 -4.33 -3.30 21.69
N LEU A 74 -4.71 -4.30 22.49
CA LEU A 74 -4.08 -5.62 22.47
C LEU A 74 -4.45 -6.36 21.19
N GLU A 75 -5.72 -6.32 20.80
CA GLU A 75 -6.18 -6.87 19.53
C GLU A 75 -5.47 -6.19 18.35
N THR A 76 -5.38 -4.85 18.36
CA THR A 76 -4.65 -4.10 17.34
C THR A 76 -3.18 -4.49 17.26
N LEU A 77 -2.52 -4.71 18.40
CA LEU A 77 -1.13 -5.20 18.44
C LEU A 77 -1.00 -6.62 17.85
N VAL A 78 -1.91 -7.53 18.21
CA VAL A 78 -1.92 -8.90 17.67
C VAL A 78 -2.10 -8.89 16.17
N PHE A 79 -3.09 -8.14 15.66
CA PHE A 79 -3.31 -7.98 14.22
C PHE A 79 -2.15 -7.30 13.51
N THR A 80 -1.45 -6.38 14.18
CA THR A 80 -0.23 -5.76 13.65
C THR A 80 0.87 -6.81 13.43
N ILE A 81 1.13 -7.64 14.44
CA ILE A 81 2.11 -8.73 14.35
C ILE A 81 1.72 -9.72 13.25
N LEU A 82 0.45 -10.15 13.22
CA LEU A 82 -0.06 -11.07 12.20
C LEU A 82 0.04 -10.48 10.79
N SER A 83 -0.32 -9.21 10.61
CA SER A 83 -0.22 -8.51 9.32
C SER A 83 1.22 -8.48 8.82
N VAL A 84 2.18 -8.18 9.70
CA VAL A 84 3.62 -8.18 9.36
C VAL A 84 4.06 -9.59 8.95
N LEU A 85 3.73 -10.62 9.75
CA LEU A 85 4.15 -12.00 9.48
C LEU A 85 3.56 -12.55 8.17
N VAL A 86 2.27 -12.34 7.93
CA VAL A 86 1.59 -12.77 6.70
C VAL A 86 2.13 -12.02 5.50
N THR A 87 2.31 -10.70 5.60
CA THR A 87 2.90 -9.87 4.54
C THR A 87 4.31 -10.35 4.18
N LEU A 88 5.14 -10.62 5.19
CA LEU A 88 6.50 -11.12 5.00
C LEU A 88 6.50 -12.52 4.37
N PHE A 89 5.63 -13.42 4.83
CA PHE A 89 5.50 -14.76 4.28
C PHE A 89 5.10 -14.73 2.80
N LEU A 90 4.07 -13.94 2.46
CA LEU A 90 3.61 -13.72 1.09
C LEU A 90 4.74 -13.14 0.23
N PHE A 91 5.42 -12.11 0.72
CA PHE A 91 6.57 -11.53 0.02
C PHE A 91 7.66 -12.56 -0.27
N ILE A 92 8.06 -13.37 0.72
CA ILE A 92 9.11 -14.38 0.54
C ILE A 92 8.72 -15.40 -0.54
N ILE A 93 7.46 -15.84 -0.56
CA ILE A 93 6.95 -16.73 -1.62
C ILE A 93 7.06 -16.07 -2.99
N SER A 94 6.58 -14.83 -3.13
CA SER A 94 6.63 -14.10 -4.41
C SER A 94 8.08 -13.87 -4.85
N ALA A 95 8.95 -13.41 -3.96
CA ALA A 95 10.36 -13.16 -4.26
C ALA A 95 11.11 -14.42 -4.70
N ARG A 96 10.83 -15.59 -4.09
CA ARG A 96 11.40 -16.87 -4.55
C ARG A 96 10.88 -17.24 -5.94
N ARG A 97 9.58 -17.11 -6.19
CA ARG A 97 8.98 -17.36 -7.51
C ARG A 97 9.59 -16.46 -8.59
N GLU A 98 9.79 -15.18 -8.29
CA GLU A 98 10.37 -14.22 -9.23
C GLU A 98 11.87 -14.44 -9.43
N LYS A 99 12.61 -14.91 -8.42
CA LYS A 99 13.98 -15.42 -8.59
C LYS A 99 14.02 -16.60 -9.57
N GLN A 100 13.12 -17.57 -9.42
CA GLN A 100 13.04 -18.73 -10.32
C GLN A 100 12.79 -18.33 -11.78
N ARG A 101 12.10 -17.21 -11.99
CA ARG A 101 11.82 -16.62 -13.31
C ARG A 101 12.97 -15.76 -13.85
N GLY A 102 14.07 -15.60 -13.11
CA GLY A 102 15.18 -14.73 -13.47
C GLY A 102 14.86 -13.22 -13.37
N VAL A 103 13.76 -12.86 -12.69
CA VAL A 103 13.33 -11.47 -12.49
C VAL A 103 14.12 -10.82 -11.35
N ILE A 104 14.54 -11.59 -10.35
CA ILE A 104 15.40 -11.14 -9.25
C ILE A 104 16.78 -11.78 -9.37
N SER A 105 17.83 -10.96 -9.49
CA SER A 105 19.22 -11.41 -9.55
C SER A 105 20.17 -10.38 -8.91
N VAL A 106 21.39 -10.79 -8.58
CA VAL A 106 22.47 -9.87 -8.20
C VAL A 106 23.52 -9.85 -9.30
N GLU A 107 23.79 -8.67 -9.84
CA GLU A 107 24.70 -8.47 -10.97
C GLU A 107 25.61 -7.27 -10.69
N LYS A 108 26.94 -7.48 -10.65
CA LYS A 108 27.96 -6.42 -10.57
C LYS A 108 27.68 -5.34 -9.49
N GLY A 109 27.26 -5.76 -8.30
CA GLY A 109 26.98 -4.85 -7.18
C GLY A 109 25.57 -4.23 -7.18
N PHE A 110 24.68 -4.68 -8.06
CA PHE A 110 23.28 -4.25 -8.12
C PHE A 110 22.34 -5.43 -7.82
N LEU A 111 21.24 -5.14 -7.11
CA LEU A 111 20.07 -6.01 -7.05
C LEU A 111 19.17 -5.63 -8.23
N LYS A 112 18.99 -6.56 -9.17
CA LYS A 112 18.03 -6.43 -10.27
C LYS A 112 16.67 -6.94 -9.83
N VAL A 113 15.63 -6.18 -10.13
CA VAL A 113 14.23 -6.47 -9.83
C VAL A 113 13.38 -6.12 -11.03
N GLY A 114 13.17 -7.09 -11.93
CA GLY A 114 12.53 -6.83 -13.22
C GLY A 114 13.31 -5.76 -14.01
N PRO A 115 12.70 -4.63 -14.39
CA PRO A 115 13.38 -3.53 -15.07
C PRO A 115 14.19 -2.64 -14.10
N GLU A 116 13.94 -2.72 -12.80
CA GLU A 116 14.57 -1.85 -11.80
C GLU A 116 15.94 -2.40 -11.37
N ARG A 117 16.87 -1.49 -11.06
CA ARG A 117 18.20 -1.81 -10.51
C ARG A 117 18.47 -0.98 -9.27
N VAL A 118 18.83 -1.64 -8.18
CA VAL A 118 19.12 -1.02 -6.90
C VAL A 118 20.60 -1.24 -6.59
N ASP A 119 21.38 -0.16 -6.45
CA ASP A 119 22.76 -0.27 -5.96
C ASP A 119 22.75 -0.87 -4.56
N LEU A 120 23.50 -1.96 -4.35
CA LEU A 120 23.56 -2.64 -3.06
C LEU A 120 24.13 -1.75 -1.95
N ARG A 121 24.84 -0.67 -2.28
CA ARG A 121 25.29 0.35 -1.31
C ARG A 121 24.13 1.16 -0.72
N MET A 122 23.00 1.24 -1.42
CA MET A 122 21.77 1.85 -0.87
C MET A 122 21.11 0.96 0.18
N ILE A 123 21.48 -0.33 0.25
CA ILE A 123 21.08 -1.26 1.31
C ILE A 123 22.01 -1.05 2.53
N SER A 124 21.95 0.17 3.08
CA SER A 124 22.73 0.64 4.23
C SER A 124 21.82 1.26 5.28
N LEU A 125 22.31 1.49 6.50
CA LEU A 125 21.50 2.12 7.56
C LEU A 125 20.94 3.50 7.14
N PRO A 126 21.70 4.41 6.50
CA PRO A 126 21.14 5.66 5.98
C PRO A 126 20.04 5.44 4.94
N GLY A 127 20.23 4.50 4.00
CA GLY A 127 19.22 4.16 3.00
C GLY A 127 17.96 3.55 3.60
N PHE A 128 18.10 2.75 4.67
CA PHE A 128 16.98 2.22 5.44
C PHE A 128 16.17 3.35 6.09
N VAL A 129 16.84 4.26 6.81
CA VAL A 129 16.18 5.40 7.49
C VAL A 129 15.48 6.28 6.47
N GLN A 130 16.15 6.59 5.35
CA GLN A 130 15.54 7.36 4.27
C GLN A 130 14.28 6.65 3.73
N THR A 131 14.38 5.36 3.41
CA THR A 131 13.25 4.59 2.87
C THR A 131 12.08 4.55 3.86
N PHE A 132 12.36 4.31 5.15
CA PHE A 132 11.35 4.30 6.21
C PHE A 132 10.61 5.64 6.31
N LEU A 133 11.34 6.76 6.31
CA LEU A 133 10.73 8.10 6.33
C LEU A 133 9.90 8.36 5.08
N MET A 134 10.38 7.95 3.90
CA MET A 134 9.58 8.04 2.66
C MET A 134 8.29 7.23 2.73
N GLN A 135 8.27 6.09 3.43
CA GLN A 135 7.05 5.31 3.62
C GLN A 135 6.01 6.05 4.48
N ILE A 136 6.46 6.75 5.53
CA ILE A 136 5.57 7.53 6.40
C ILE A 136 5.04 8.77 5.68
N ILE A 137 5.88 9.46 4.91
CA ILE A 137 5.48 10.76 4.36
C ILE A 137 4.73 10.58 3.02
N TRP A 138 5.18 9.66 2.15
CA TRP A 138 4.76 9.68 0.74
C TRP A 138 4.13 8.39 0.22
N VAL A 139 4.38 7.25 0.85
CA VAL A 139 3.99 5.95 0.28
C VAL A 139 3.00 5.22 1.17
N ALA A 140 3.48 4.47 2.17
CA ALA A 140 2.63 3.59 2.95
C ALA A 140 1.50 4.33 3.68
N LEU A 141 1.78 5.40 4.40
CA LEU A 141 0.75 6.11 5.17
C LEU A 141 -0.34 6.73 4.29
N PRO A 142 -0.04 7.54 3.26
CA PRO A 142 -1.07 8.05 2.38
C PRO A 142 -1.90 6.94 1.70
N LEU A 143 -1.25 5.84 1.30
CA LEU A 143 -1.93 4.70 0.68
C LEU A 143 -2.84 3.97 1.67
N GLU A 144 -2.42 3.75 2.91
CA GLU A 144 -3.29 3.16 3.93
C GLU A 144 -4.49 4.06 4.25
N ILE A 145 -4.26 5.35 4.41
CA ILE A 145 -5.32 6.33 4.68
C ILE A 145 -6.37 6.29 3.58
N PHE A 146 -5.95 6.25 2.32
CA PHE A 146 -6.88 6.24 1.20
C PHE A 146 -7.52 4.86 0.98
N PHE A 147 -6.72 3.83 0.73
CA PHE A 147 -7.26 2.54 0.29
C PHE A 147 -7.91 1.75 1.41
N ARG A 148 -7.33 1.78 2.61
CA ARG A 148 -7.91 1.09 3.78
C ARG A 148 -8.84 2.06 4.49
N GLY A 149 -8.31 3.16 4.99
CA GLY A 149 -9.07 4.09 5.80
C GLY A 149 -10.30 4.63 5.10
N TYR A 150 -10.17 5.20 3.91
CA TYR A 150 -11.28 5.84 3.21
C TYR A 150 -12.11 4.85 2.37
N LEU A 151 -11.51 4.15 1.40
CA LEU A 151 -12.28 3.32 0.47
C LEU A 151 -13.00 2.16 1.18
N VAL A 152 -12.32 1.37 2.01
CA VAL A 152 -12.97 0.23 2.69
C VAL A 152 -14.11 0.71 3.58
N THR A 153 -13.91 1.77 4.37
CA THR A 153 -14.96 2.24 5.29
C THR A 153 -16.18 2.80 4.55
N ARG A 154 -16.00 3.50 3.42
CA ARG A 154 -17.13 4.05 2.63
C ARG A 154 -17.83 2.97 1.83
N PHE A 155 -17.11 1.96 1.34
CA PHE A 155 -17.73 0.80 0.74
C PHE A 155 -18.48 -0.06 1.76
N ALA A 156 -17.99 -0.18 2.99
CA ALA A 156 -18.66 -0.94 4.06
C ALA A 156 -20.00 -0.33 4.49
N GLN A 157 -20.28 0.94 4.13
CA GLN A 157 -21.59 1.54 4.34
C GLN A 157 -22.66 1.02 3.36
N SER A 158 -22.24 0.55 2.17
CA SER A 158 -23.15 0.11 1.10
C SER A 158 -23.03 -1.38 0.78
N PHE A 159 -21.95 -2.04 1.20
CA PHE A 159 -21.67 -3.45 0.92
C PHE A 159 -21.33 -4.18 2.22
N PRO A 160 -21.53 -5.52 2.29
CA PRO A 160 -20.96 -6.33 3.36
C PRO A 160 -19.45 -6.09 3.48
N GLU A 161 -18.91 -6.20 4.70
CA GLU A 161 -17.50 -5.89 5.02
C GLU A 161 -16.52 -6.58 4.07
N LEU A 162 -16.72 -7.87 3.79
CA LEU A 162 -15.90 -8.61 2.84
C LEU A 162 -15.97 -8.04 1.41
N GLY A 163 -17.17 -7.63 0.97
CA GLY A 163 -17.36 -6.99 -0.33
C GLY A 163 -16.61 -5.66 -0.41
N ALA A 164 -16.66 -4.86 0.64
CA ALA A 164 -15.92 -3.60 0.73
C ALA A 164 -14.41 -3.79 0.65
N ILE A 165 -13.87 -4.78 1.38
CA ILE A 165 -12.45 -5.16 1.33
C ILE A 165 -12.06 -5.59 -0.09
N ILE A 166 -12.86 -6.47 -0.73
CA ILE A 166 -12.57 -6.97 -2.07
C ILE A 166 -12.55 -5.84 -3.10
N ILE A 167 -13.56 -4.95 -3.09
CA ILE A 167 -13.63 -3.83 -4.04
C ILE A 167 -12.40 -2.93 -3.88
N ALA A 168 -12.08 -2.52 -2.65
CA ALA A 168 -10.90 -1.69 -2.39
C ALA A 168 -9.59 -2.39 -2.78
N ALA A 169 -9.47 -3.70 -2.54
CA ALA A 169 -8.31 -4.50 -2.92
C ALA A 169 -8.15 -4.61 -4.45
N ILE A 170 -9.25 -4.68 -5.21
CA ILE A 170 -9.23 -4.65 -6.68
C ILE A 170 -8.74 -3.29 -7.16
N VAL A 171 -9.28 -2.18 -6.63
CA VAL A 171 -8.83 -0.83 -7.01
C VAL A 171 -7.33 -0.66 -6.73
N TYR A 172 -6.87 -1.10 -5.55
CA TYR A 172 -5.45 -1.10 -5.20
C TYR A 172 -4.63 -1.96 -6.18
N PHE A 173 -5.03 -3.20 -6.41
CA PHE A 173 -4.32 -4.10 -7.32
C PHE A 173 -4.18 -3.52 -8.73
N VAL A 174 -5.26 -2.95 -9.27
CA VAL A 174 -5.26 -2.38 -10.63
C VAL A 174 -4.31 -1.18 -10.72
N ALA A 175 -4.19 -0.38 -9.65
CA ALA A 175 -3.24 0.71 -9.56
C ALA A 175 -1.76 0.26 -9.55
N TYR A 176 -1.48 -1.01 -9.24
CA TYR A 176 -0.12 -1.55 -9.06
C TYR A 176 0.20 -2.80 -9.91
N LEU A 177 -0.62 -3.09 -10.94
CA LEU A 177 -0.53 -4.28 -11.80
C LEU A 177 0.87 -4.50 -12.43
N ASP A 178 1.61 -3.43 -12.69
CA ASP A 178 2.86 -3.46 -13.46
C ASP A 178 4.13 -3.61 -12.59
N ARG A 179 3.99 -3.84 -11.27
CA ARG A 179 5.13 -3.96 -10.34
C ARG A 179 5.67 -5.40 -10.26
N PRO A 180 6.96 -5.67 -10.58
CA PRO A 180 7.48 -7.03 -10.77
C PRO A 180 7.45 -7.93 -9.52
N ILE A 181 7.83 -7.40 -8.34
CA ILE A 181 7.90 -8.20 -7.11
C ILE A 181 6.52 -8.44 -6.50
N PHE A 182 5.70 -7.40 -6.55
CA PHE A 182 4.46 -7.35 -5.80
C PHE A 182 3.24 -7.67 -6.65
N GLY A 183 3.37 -7.80 -7.98
CA GLY A 183 2.33 -8.00 -8.99
C GLY A 183 1.01 -8.59 -8.49
N THR A 184 0.81 -9.90 -8.67
CA THR A 184 -0.44 -10.57 -8.25
C THR A 184 -0.54 -10.78 -6.74
N ILE A 185 0.49 -10.50 -5.95
CA ILE A 185 0.43 -10.66 -4.49
C ILE A 185 -0.10 -9.42 -3.79
N ASN A 186 -0.03 -8.26 -4.44
CA ASN A 186 -0.59 -6.99 -3.95
C ASN A 186 -2.07 -7.08 -3.61
N ILE A 187 -2.85 -7.85 -4.38
CA ILE A 187 -4.25 -8.08 -4.04
C ILE A 187 -4.38 -8.85 -2.71
N LEU A 188 -3.56 -9.88 -2.48
CA LEU A 188 -3.58 -10.64 -1.23
C LEU A 188 -3.14 -9.78 -0.05
N LEU A 189 -2.12 -8.94 -0.24
CA LEU A 189 -1.70 -7.96 0.77
C LEU A 189 -2.83 -6.98 1.10
N ALA A 190 -3.49 -6.42 0.08
CA ALA A 190 -4.60 -5.50 0.27
C ALA A 190 -5.79 -6.16 0.98
N LEU A 191 -6.07 -7.45 0.72
CA LEU A 191 -7.10 -8.21 1.44
C LEU A 191 -6.73 -8.38 2.92
N VAL A 192 -5.48 -8.75 3.23
CA VAL A 192 -5.00 -8.92 4.62
C VAL A 192 -5.09 -7.61 5.40
N TRP A 193 -4.65 -6.51 4.81
CA TRP A 193 -4.67 -5.20 5.45
C TRP A 193 -6.10 -4.66 5.60
N GLY A 194 -6.96 -4.87 4.59
CA GLY A 194 -8.38 -4.53 4.67
C GLY A 194 -9.14 -5.33 5.73
N TYR A 195 -8.86 -6.63 5.86
CA TYR A 195 -9.43 -7.46 6.93
C TYR A 195 -9.00 -6.96 8.31
N SER A 196 -7.72 -6.60 8.46
CA SER A 196 -7.20 -6.10 9.73
C SER A 196 -7.85 -4.78 10.14
N LEU A 197 -8.18 -3.91 9.19
CA LEU A 197 -8.96 -2.70 9.45
C LEU A 197 -10.36 -3.03 9.98
N ILE A 198 -11.09 -3.94 9.33
CA ILE A 198 -12.44 -4.30 9.78
C ILE A 198 -12.40 -4.95 11.17
N ALA A 199 -11.45 -5.85 11.41
CA ALA A 199 -11.32 -6.55 12.68
C ALA A 199 -10.97 -5.61 13.85
N THR A 200 -10.10 -4.62 13.62
CA THR A 200 -9.57 -3.77 14.70
C THR A 200 -10.20 -2.38 14.77
N GLY A 201 -10.86 -1.95 13.69
CA GLY A 201 -11.23 -0.55 13.48
C GLY A 201 -10.02 0.38 13.27
N SER A 202 -8.81 -0.15 13.06
CA SER A 202 -7.57 0.62 12.93
C SER A 202 -6.84 0.32 11.62
N ILE A 203 -6.29 1.35 10.98
CA ILE A 203 -5.38 1.16 9.83
C ILE A 203 -3.97 0.74 10.26
N LEU A 204 -3.65 0.84 11.56
CA LEU A 204 -2.29 0.64 12.08
C LEU A 204 -1.69 -0.74 11.73
N PRO A 205 -2.43 -1.87 11.81
CA PRO A 205 -1.89 -3.17 11.42
C PRO A 205 -1.40 -3.22 9.98
N GLY A 206 -2.22 -2.73 9.05
CA GLY A 206 -1.88 -2.64 7.62
C GLY A 206 -0.71 -1.68 7.38
N LEU A 207 -0.75 -0.52 8.02
CA LEU A 207 0.28 0.52 7.93
C LEU A 207 1.66 0.02 8.32
N VAL A 208 1.76 -0.60 9.50
CA VAL A 208 3.04 -1.12 9.99
C VAL A 208 3.55 -2.24 9.08
N ALA A 209 2.68 -3.15 8.64
CA ALA A 209 3.05 -4.21 7.71
C ALA A 209 3.55 -3.66 6.36
N HIS A 210 2.88 -2.63 5.84
CA HIS A 210 3.23 -1.98 4.58
C HIS A 210 4.56 -1.22 4.66
N ILE A 211 4.76 -0.40 5.71
CA ILE A 211 6.05 0.28 5.96
C ILE A 211 7.16 -0.76 6.11
N PHE A 212 6.93 -1.80 6.91
CA PHE A 212 7.91 -2.85 7.19
C PHE A 212 8.34 -3.53 5.90
N ILE A 213 7.39 -3.98 5.07
CA ILE A 213 7.74 -4.71 3.85
C ILE A 213 8.44 -3.81 2.83
N ASN A 214 7.98 -2.58 2.63
CA ASN A 214 8.62 -1.68 1.68
C ASN A 214 10.04 -1.32 2.10
N THR A 215 10.27 -1.15 3.41
CA THR A 215 11.60 -0.80 3.94
C THR A 215 12.56 -1.99 3.92
N THR A 216 12.07 -3.21 4.17
CA THR A 216 12.92 -4.41 4.31
C THR A 216 13.00 -5.28 3.04
N SER A 217 12.11 -5.07 2.07
CA SER A 217 11.99 -5.91 0.86
C SER A 217 13.30 -6.07 0.10
N PHE A 218 14.09 -5.01 -0.07
CA PHE A 218 15.39 -5.08 -0.77
C PHE A 218 16.41 -5.96 -0.02
N TYR A 219 16.38 -5.97 1.31
CA TYR A 219 17.25 -6.85 2.11
C TYR A 219 16.86 -8.32 1.91
N PHE A 220 15.56 -8.62 1.99
CA PHE A 220 15.07 -9.98 1.77
C PHE A 220 15.30 -10.44 0.32
N ALA A 221 14.99 -9.60 -0.66
CA ALA A 221 15.21 -9.88 -2.08
C ALA A 221 16.69 -10.13 -2.39
N ARG A 222 17.63 -9.33 -1.84
CA ARG A 222 19.07 -9.57 -1.96
C ARG A 222 19.46 -10.94 -1.42
N ASN A 223 19.04 -11.29 -0.22
CA ASN A 223 19.39 -12.58 0.40
C ASN A 223 18.79 -13.76 -0.38
N ILE A 224 17.56 -13.61 -0.88
CA ILE A 224 16.93 -14.61 -1.76
C ILE A 224 17.70 -14.76 -3.06
N ALA A 225 18.08 -13.65 -3.71
CA ALA A 225 18.84 -13.66 -4.95
C ALA A 225 20.22 -14.35 -4.81
N LEU A 226 20.91 -14.12 -3.69
CA LEU A 226 22.21 -14.72 -3.39
C LEU A 226 22.15 -16.18 -2.94
N SER A 227 20.98 -16.68 -2.52
CA SER A 227 20.88 -18.05 -2.02
C SER A 227 21.11 -19.06 -3.16
N SER A 228 21.77 -20.18 -2.86
CA SER A 228 21.93 -21.27 -3.83
C SER A 228 20.67 -22.11 -4.00
N ARG A 229 19.70 -21.95 -3.08
CA ARG A 229 18.43 -22.67 -3.10
C ARG A 229 17.43 -21.95 -4.00
N VAL A 230 16.85 -22.72 -4.91
CA VAL A 230 15.75 -22.33 -5.80
C VAL A 230 14.43 -22.39 -5.06
#